data_AF-A0A8J3AUI5-F1
#
_entry.id   AF-A0A8J3AUI5-F1
#
_cell.length_a   1.000
_cell.length_b   1.000
_cell.length_c   1.000
_cell.angle_alpha   90.00
_cell.angle_beta   90.00
_cell.angle_gamma   90.00
#
_symmetry.space_group_name_H-M   'P 1'
#
loop_
_entity.id
_entity.type
_entity.pdbx_description
1 polymer ?
#
loop_
_entity_poly.entity_id
_entity_poly.type
_entity_poly.pdbx_seq_one_letter_code
_entity_poly.pdbx_strand_id
1 'polypeptide(L)'
;MNRFSADGALPPKTTSASTFDWPGSRSATSPLPVALLLLLAAGIAAALLREAFRLPLRMPGHHGIEWLAILVLARLTSARPVAGMVTGIGAALTTICVGSGHGQMALALTLLLQGCLADALLFRPRLRIVFFAWIPIAGALIHMTAPLLRNTWMSLVAGTLPFHSLVNGLAYPLATHALFGAAGATIGLLVFLSRKPGRH
;
A
#
# COMPACT_ATOMS: atom_id res chain seq x y z
N MET A 1 -35.29 27.40 -25.08
CA MET A 1 -36.53 27.04 -24.37
C MET A 1 -36.15 26.31 -23.08
N ASN A 2 -36.20 27.01 -21.94
CA ASN A 2 -35.91 26.45 -20.62
C ASN A 2 -37.16 25.76 -20.07
N ARG A 3 -37.08 24.46 -19.76
CA ARG A 3 -38.12 23.77 -18.98
C ARG A 3 -37.81 23.97 -17.50
N PHE A 4 -38.52 24.91 -16.87
CA PHE A 4 -38.66 24.92 -15.41
C PHE A 4 -39.58 23.77 -15.01
N SER A 5 -39.17 22.95 -14.06
CA SER A 5 -40.03 21.97 -13.41
C SER A 5 -41.06 22.73 -12.57
N ALA A 6 -42.34 22.41 -12.71
CA ALA A 6 -43.46 23.16 -12.12
C ALA A 6 -43.51 23.14 -10.58
N ASP A 7 -42.65 22.35 -9.93
CA ASP A 7 -42.81 22.01 -8.51
C ASP A 7 -41.86 22.81 -7.59
N GLY A 8 -41.07 23.74 -8.13
CA GLY A 8 -40.09 24.54 -7.36
C GLY A 8 -38.97 23.73 -6.70
N ALA A 9 -39.02 22.39 -6.80
CA ALA A 9 -37.98 21.50 -6.35
C ALA A 9 -36.76 21.68 -7.25
N LEU A 10 -35.71 22.29 -6.70
CA LEU A 10 -34.39 22.26 -7.30
C LEU A 10 -34.06 20.78 -7.60
N PRO A 11 -33.66 20.41 -8.83
CA PRO A 11 -33.17 19.06 -9.08
C PRO A 11 -32.08 18.78 -8.04
N PRO A 12 -32.03 17.56 -7.45
CA PRO A 12 -31.04 17.25 -6.45
C PRO A 12 -29.69 17.64 -7.04
N LYS A 13 -28.97 18.55 -6.35
CA LYS A 13 -27.61 18.92 -6.73
C LYS A 13 -26.86 17.60 -6.82
N THR A 14 -26.63 17.14 -8.05
CA THR A 14 -25.68 16.09 -8.34
C THR A 14 -24.32 16.71 -8.06
N THR A 15 -23.99 16.84 -6.78
CA THR A 15 -22.61 17.00 -6.35
C THR A 15 -21.93 15.73 -6.83
N SER A 16 -21.39 15.84 -8.03
CA SER A 16 -20.39 15.00 -8.66
C SER A 16 -19.10 15.08 -7.84
N ALA A 17 -19.18 14.74 -6.55
CA ALA A 17 -18.04 14.17 -5.87
C ALA A 17 -17.75 12.92 -6.68
N SER A 18 -16.69 12.95 -7.51
CA SER A 18 -16.23 11.82 -8.30
C SER A 18 -16.31 10.58 -7.41
N THR A 19 -17.29 9.70 -7.65
CA THR A 19 -17.60 8.61 -6.74
C THR A 19 -16.52 7.57 -6.91
N PHE A 20 -15.43 7.75 -6.18
CA PHE A 20 -14.40 6.74 -6.07
C PHE A 20 -15.04 5.51 -5.44
N ASP A 21 -15.19 4.46 -6.25
CA ASP A 21 -15.72 3.18 -5.79
C ASP A 21 -14.64 2.45 -5.00
N TRP A 22 -14.77 2.52 -3.68
CA TRP A 22 -13.86 1.84 -2.76
C TRP A 22 -13.78 0.34 -3.08
N PRO A 23 -12.62 -0.31 -2.87
CA PRO A 23 -12.46 -1.71 -3.19
C PRO A 23 -13.52 -2.64 -2.61
N GLY A 24 -13.95 -2.40 -1.36
CA GLY A 24 -14.97 -3.17 -0.67
C GLY A 24 -16.42 -2.89 -1.07
N SER A 25 -16.69 -1.94 -1.98
CA SER A 25 -18.03 -1.74 -2.57
C SER A 25 -18.20 -2.40 -3.94
N ARG A 26 -17.14 -2.99 -4.51
CA ARG A 26 -17.16 -3.63 -5.83
C ARG A 26 -17.44 -5.13 -5.71
N SER A 27 -18.16 -5.69 -6.67
CA SER A 27 -18.32 -7.14 -6.82
C SER A 27 -17.07 -7.75 -7.45
N ALA A 28 -16.62 -8.91 -6.95
CA ALA A 28 -15.50 -9.63 -7.55
C ALA A 28 -15.92 -10.25 -8.89
N THR A 29 -15.31 -9.83 -9.99
CA THR A 29 -15.63 -10.31 -11.36
C THR A 29 -14.72 -11.45 -11.81
N SER A 30 -13.44 -11.40 -11.43
CA SER A 30 -12.45 -12.47 -11.74
C SER A 30 -12.69 -13.75 -10.91
N PRO A 31 -12.43 -14.95 -11.44
CA PRO A 31 -12.36 -16.19 -10.66
C PRO A 31 -11.37 -16.09 -9.50
N LEU A 32 -11.67 -16.75 -8.37
CA LEU A 32 -10.81 -16.78 -7.18
C LEU A 32 -9.36 -17.17 -7.47
N PRO A 33 -9.05 -18.30 -8.14
CA PRO A 33 -7.66 -18.72 -8.31
C PRO A 33 -6.86 -17.75 -9.18
N VAL A 34 -7.44 -17.26 -10.27
CA VAL A 34 -6.79 -16.30 -11.18
C VAL A 34 -6.40 -15.04 -10.42
N ALA A 35 -7.29 -14.52 -9.59
CA ALA A 35 -6.99 -13.31 -8.84
C ALA A 35 -5.94 -13.51 -7.75
N LEU A 36 -5.96 -14.64 -7.04
CA LEU A 36 -4.92 -14.95 -6.06
C LEU A 36 -3.55 -15.07 -6.72
N LEU A 37 -3.47 -15.71 -7.89
CA LEU A 37 -2.24 -15.81 -8.68
C LEU A 37 -1.72 -14.43 -9.11
N LEU A 38 -2.59 -13.55 -9.60
CA LEU A 38 -2.19 -12.19 -10.01
C LEU A 38 -1.71 -11.34 -8.82
N LEU A 39 -2.35 -11.46 -7.66
CA LEU A 39 -1.94 -10.76 -6.45
C LEU A 39 -0.61 -11.28 -5.91
N LEU A 40 -0.43 -12.61 -5.91
CA LEU A 40 0.83 -13.24 -5.54
C LEU A 40 1.96 -12.81 -6.50
N ALA A 41 1.70 -12.82 -7.81
CA ALA A 41 2.63 -12.35 -8.83
C ALA A 41 2.99 -10.87 -8.67
N ALA A 42 2.04 -10.01 -8.28
CA ALA A 42 2.32 -8.62 -7.95
C ALA A 42 3.30 -8.49 -6.77
N GLY A 43 3.11 -9.32 -5.73
CA GLY A 43 4.03 -9.39 -4.59
C GLY A 43 5.44 -9.84 -4.99
N ILE A 44 5.53 -10.91 -5.78
CA ILE A 44 6.79 -11.43 -6.32
C ILE A 44 7.50 -10.34 -7.14
N ALA A 45 6.78 -9.72 -8.07
CA ALA A 45 7.31 -8.65 -8.92
C ALA A 45 7.83 -7.48 -8.07
N ALA A 46 7.11 -7.08 -7.03
CA ALA A 46 7.55 -5.98 -6.17
C ALA A 46 8.83 -6.32 -5.39
N ALA A 47 8.95 -7.54 -4.86
CA ALA A 47 10.16 -7.99 -4.17
C ALA A 47 11.38 -8.04 -5.12
N LEU A 48 11.19 -8.55 -6.34
CA LEU A 48 12.25 -8.58 -7.36
C LEU A 48 12.62 -7.17 -7.82
N LEU A 49 11.64 -6.28 -8.00
CA LEU A 49 11.86 -4.90 -8.42
C LEU A 49 12.66 -4.12 -7.37
N ARG A 50 12.32 -4.32 -6.09
CA ARG A 50 13.04 -3.76 -4.95
C ARG A 50 14.50 -4.24 -4.90
N GLU A 51 14.72 -5.52 -5.19
CA GLU A 51 16.06 -6.12 -5.23
C GLU A 51 16.88 -5.66 -6.45
N ALA A 52 16.23 -5.45 -7.60
CA ALA A 52 16.86 -4.92 -8.80
C ALA A 52 17.20 -3.42 -8.67
N PHE A 53 16.32 -2.62 -8.06
CA PHE A 53 16.55 -1.21 -7.77
C PHE A 53 17.29 -1.00 -6.45
N ARG A 54 18.44 -1.66 -6.29
CA ARG A 54 19.45 -1.31 -5.27
C ARG A 54 20.15 0.01 -5.62
N LEU A 55 19.36 1.07 -5.81
CA LEU A 55 19.90 2.42 -5.92
C LEU A 55 20.60 2.74 -4.60
N PRO A 56 21.86 3.18 -4.61
CA PRO A 56 22.59 3.54 -3.39
C PRO A 56 22.11 4.89 -2.83
N LEU A 57 20.81 5.08 -2.73
CA LEU A 57 20.19 6.16 -1.97
C LEU A 57 20.50 5.87 -0.51
N ARG A 58 21.42 6.67 0.08
CA ARG A 58 21.81 6.61 1.50
C ARG A 58 20.67 7.05 2.45
N MET A 59 19.42 6.99 1.99
CA MET A 59 18.23 7.36 2.74
C MET A 59 17.43 6.12 3.13
N PRO A 60 17.09 5.96 4.41
CA PRO A 60 16.24 4.87 4.86
C PRO A 60 14.84 4.98 4.26
N GLY A 61 14.22 3.84 3.93
CA GLY A 61 12.84 3.79 3.45
C GLY A 61 12.63 4.11 1.97
N HIS A 62 13.66 4.41 1.18
CA HIS A 62 13.49 4.74 -0.25
C HIS A 62 12.81 3.61 -1.04
N HIS A 63 13.06 2.35 -0.66
CA HIS A 63 12.40 1.17 -1.22
C HIS A 63 10.88 1.12 -0.99
N GLY A 64 10.34 2.02 -0.16
CA GLY A 64 8.92 2.20 0.02
C GLY A 64 8.21 2.69 -1.23
N ILE A 65 8.91 3.39 -2.13
CA ILE A 65 8.32 3.93 -3.35
C ILE A 65 7.78 2.80 -4.23
N GLU A 66 8.63 1.87 -4.64
CA GLU A 66 8.27 0.77 -5.53
C GLU A 66 7.33 -0.24 -4.86
N TRP A 67 7.58 -0.55 -3.58
CA TRP A 67 6.77 -1.50 -2.84
C TRP A 67 5.35 -0.96 -2.63
N LEU A 68 5.18 0.26 -2.13
CA LEU A 68 3.86 0.82 -1.87
C LEU A 68 3.13 1.16 -3.16
N ALA A 69 3.84 1.52 -4.24
CA ALA A 69 3.20 1.71 -5.54
C ALA A 69 2.49 0.43 -6.01
N ILE A 70 3.18 -0.72 -5.96
CA ILE A 70 2.61 -2.00 -6.38
C ILE A 70 1.55 -2.48 -5.39
N LEU A 71 1.82 -2.43 -4.08
CA LEU A 71 0.89 -2.87 -3.05
C LEU A 71 -0.44 -2.10 -3.10
N VAL A 72 -0.36 -0.77 -3.18
CA VAL A 72 -1.56 0.09 -3.28
C VAL A 72 -2.28 -0.17 -4.59
N LEU A 73 -1.58 -0.29 -5.72
CA LEU A 73 -2.22 -0.62 -6.99
C LEU A 73 -2.93 -1.98 -6.94
N ALA A 74 -2.28 -3.02 -6.42
CA ALA A 74 -2.86 -4.36 -6.27
C ALA A 74 -4.11 -4.32 -5.36
N ARG A 75 -4.06 -3.55 -4.28
CA ARG A 75 -5.20 -3.39 -3.38
C ARG A 75 -6.33 -2.60 -4.04
N LEU A 76 -6.04 -1.46 -4.68
CA LEU A 76 -7.05 -0.63 -5.32
C LEU A 76 -7.68 -1.27 -6.56
N THR A 77 -7.03 -2.26 -7.17
CA THR A 77 -7.58 -2.98 -8.34
C THR A 77 -8.39 -4.22 -7.98
N SER A 78 -8.21 -4.77 -6.77
CA SER A 78 -8.91 -5.98 -6.32
C SER A 78 -10.11 -5.68 -5.43
N ALA A 79 -11.26 -6.30 -5.71
CA ALA A 79 -12.45 -6.24 -4.84
C ALA A 79 -12.35 -7.12 -3.57
N ARG A 80 -11.30 -7.95 -3.45
CA ARG A 80 -11.19 -8.92 -2.35
C ARG A 80 -10.61 -8.29 -1.07
N PRO A 81 -11.10 -8.68 0.13
CA PRO A 81 -10.64 -8.09 1.39
C PRO A 81 -9.23 -8.49 1.82
N VAL A 82 -8.65 -9.52 1.19
CA VAL A 82 -7.34 -10.08 1.55
C VAL A 82 -6.26 -9.79 0.50
N ALA A 83 -6.48 -8.83 -0.39
CA ALA A 83 -5.61 -8.68 -1.54
C ALA A 83 -4.23 -8.12 -1.17
N GLY A 84 -4.18 -7.20 -0.22
CA GLY A 84 -2.95 -6.67 0.34
C GLY A 84 -2.14 -7.77 1.01
N MET A 85 -2.78 -8.59 1.84
CA MET A 85 -2.17 -9.74 2.51
C MET A 85 -1.59 -10.74 1.50
N VAL A 86 -2.35 -11.15 0.47
CA VAL A 86 -1.86 -12.09 -0.56
C VAL A 86 -0.67 -11.51 -1.34
N THR A 87 -0.71 -10.21 -1.66
CA THR A 87 0.42 -9.49 -2.26
C THR A 87 1.62 -9.49 -1.32
N GLY A 88 1.41 -9.25 -0.03
CA GLY A 88 2.42 -9.33 1.02
C GLY A 88 3.05 -10.71 1.16
N ILE A 89 2.26 -11.79 1.08
CA ILE A 89 2.76 -13.18 1.10
C ILE A 89 3.69 -13.43 -0.09
N GLY A 90 3.31 -13.03 -1.30
CA GLY A 90 4.15 -13.16 -2.49
C GLY A 90 5.50 -12.46 -2.30
N ALA A 91 5.47 -11.22 -1.82
CA ALA A 91 6.69 -10.45 -1.58
C ALA A 91 7.55 -11.04 -0.45
N ALA A 92 6.94 -11.50 0.64
CA ALA A 92 7.62 -12.11 1.78
C ALA A 92 8.32 -13.42 1.40
N LEU A 93 7.62 -14.32 0.69
CA LEU A 93 8.20 -15.59 0.23
C LEU A 93 9.35 -15.34 -0.75
N THR A 94 9.18 -14.45 -1.71
CA THR A 94 10.26 -14.10 -2.64
C THR A 94 11.46 -13.52 -1.92
N THR A 95 11.26 -12.66 -0.93
CA THR A 95 12.36 -12.08 -0.14
C THR A 95 13.13 -13.15 0.63
N ILE A 96 12.45 -14.15 1.19
CA ILE A 96 13.07 -15.28 1.89
C ILE A 96 13.87 -16.14 0.90
N CYS A 97 13.33 -16.43 -0.29
CA CYS A 97 13.96 -17.30 -1.27
C CYS A 97 15.14 -16.67 -2.01
N VAL A 98 15.05 -15.37 -2.33
CA VAL A 98 16.05 -14.65 -3.14
C VAL A 98 17.12 -13.98 -2.26
N GLY A 99 16.79 -13.71 -1.00
CA GLY A 99 17.65 -12.96 -0.09
C GLY A 99 18.76 -13.79 0.57
N SER A 100 19.98 -13.25 0.64
CA SER A 100 21.16 -13.93 1.23
C SER A 100 21.68 -13.31 2.54
N GLY A 101 20.88 -12.56 3.30
CA GLY A 101 21.36 -11.72 4.41
C GLY A 101 20.69 -11.93 5.78
N HIS A 102 21.42 -11.57 6.84
CA HIS A 102 20.90 -11.45 8.21
C HIS A 102 19.93 -10.26 8.29
N GLY A 103 18.62 -10.53 8.27
CA GLY A 103 17.57 -9.50 8.27
C GLY A 103 16.40 -9.79 7.33
N GLN A 104 16.48 -10.82 6.49
CA GLN A 104 15.42 -11.14 5.53
C GLN A 104 14.12 -11.58 6.19
N MET A 105 14.19 -12.24 7.35
CA MET A 105 12.97 -12.58 8.10
C MET A 105 12.23 -11.31 8.56
N ALA A 106 12.95 -10.33 9.13
CA ALA A 106 12.36 -9.06 9.54
C ALA A 106 11.75 -8.30 8.35
N LEU A 107 12.42 -8.33 7.19
CA LEU A 107 11.90 -7.73 5.96
C LEU A 107 10.64 -8.47 5.46
N ALA A 108 10.67 -9.80 5.41
CA ALA A 108 9.53 -10.61 4.98
C ALA A 108 8.30 -10.37 5.87
N LEU A 109 8.50 -10.35 7.19
CA LEU A 109 7.44 -10.00 8.16
C LEU A 109 6.95 -8.56 7.97
N THR A 110 7.84 -7.63 7.64
CA THR A 110 7.48 -6.23 7.35
C THR A 110 6.56 -6.16 6.12
N LEU A 111 6.92 -6.83 5.02
CA LEU A 111 6.13 -6.83 3.78
C LEU A 111 4.75 -7.48 4.00
N LEU A 112 4.70 -8.59 4.74
CA LEU A 112 3.45 -9.25 5.11
C LEU A 112 2.57 -8.34 5.96
N LEU A 113 3.12 -7.73 7.02
CA LEU A 113 2.40 -6.80 7.90
C LEU A 113 1.86 -5.61 7.11
N GLN A 114 2.66 -5.05 6.20
CA GLN A 114 2.24 -3.94 5.34
C GLN A 114 1.10 -4.34 4.41
N GLY A 115 1.10 -5.58 3.91
CA GLY A 115 -0.02 -6.15 3.17
C GLY A 115 -1.31 -6.21 3.99
N CYS A 116 -1.25 -6.71 5.22
CA CYS A 116 -2.39 -6.75 6.14
C CYS A 116 -2.91 -5.35 6.47
N LEU A 117 -2.00 -4.38 6.69
CA LEU A 117 -2.38 -2.99 6.95
C LEU A 117 -3.01 -2.33 5.72
N ALA A 118 -2.56 -2.65 4.52
CA ALA A 118 -3.21 -2.17 3.29
C ALA A 118 -4.66 -2.67 3.18
N ASP A 119 -4.92 -3.94 3.52
CA ASP A 119 -6.30 -4.44 3.58
C ASP A 119 -7.12 -3.68 4.64
N ALA A 120 -6.58 -3.50 5.85
CA ALA A 120 -7.27 -2.82 6.95
C ALA A 120 -7.59 -1.34 6.64
N LEU A 121 -6.65 -0.62 6.02
CA LEU A 121 -6.75 0.84 5.81
C LEU A 121 -7.42 1.21 4.49
N LEU A 122 -7.35 0.34 3.45
CA LEU A 122 -7.77 0.69 2.09
C LEU A 122 -8.97 -0.11 1.56
N PHE A 123 -9.41 -1.19 2.24
CA PHE A 123 -10.55 -1.98 1.76
C PHE A 123 -11.85 -1.17 1.78
N ARG A 124 -12.16 -0.55 2.91
CA ARG A 124 -13.35 0.30 3.10
C ARG A 124 -13.11 1.22 4.31
N PRO A 125 -12.47 2.38 4.12
CA PRO A 125 -12.24 3.28 5.24
C PRO A 125 -13.59 3.64 5.87
N ARG A 126 -13.68 3.52 7.20
CA ARG A 126 -14.89 3.88 7.95
C ARG A 126 -15.20 5.37 7.86
N LEU A 127 -14.18 6.17 7.57
CA LEU A 127 -14.26 7.62 7.53
C LEU A 127 -14.64 8.07 6.11
N ARG A 128 -15.58 9.02 5.99
CA ARG A 128 -15.93 9.70 4.74
C ARG A 128 -14.81 10.68 4.35
N ILE A 129 -13.64 10.14 3.97
CA ILE A 129 -12.44 10.93 3.63
C ILE A 129 -12.32 11.06 2.11
N VAL A 130 -11.81 12.21 1.67
CA VAL A 130 -11.35 12.44 0.29
C VAL A 130 -10.25 11.43 -0.03
N PHE A 131 -10.53 10.47 -0.92
CA PHE A 131 -9.62 9.36 -1.19
C PHE A 131 -8.22 9.82 -1.64
N PHE A 132 -8.14 10.92 -2.41
CA PHE A 132 -6.87 11.52 -2.84
C PHE A 132 -5.97 11.94 -1.66
N ALA A 133 -6.55 12.34 -0.53
CA ALA A 133 -5.79 12.66 0.68
C ALA A 133 -5.53 11.41 1.53
N TRP A 134 -6.46 10.46 1.58
CA TRP A 134 -6.34 9.27 2.42
C TRP A 134 -5.26 8.29 1.95
N ILE A 135 -5.16 8.03 0.64
CA ILE A 135 -4.22 7.00 0.13
C ILE A 135 -2.75 7.33 0.47
N PRO A 136 -2.25 8.58 0.31
CA PRO A 136 -0.89 8.93 0.73
C PRO A 136 -0.69 8.80 2.25
N ILE A 137 -1.67 9.19 3.06
CA ILE A 137 -1.59 9.09 4.53
C ILE A 137 -1.54 7.62 4.95
N ALA A 138 -2.41 6.78 4.40
CA ALA A 138 -2.39 5.34 4.65
C ALA A 138 -1.06 4.73 4.21
N GLY A 139 -0.53 5.14 3.05
CA GLY A 139 0.79 4.73 2.58
C GLY A 139 1.92 5.07 3.56
N ALA A 140 1.92 6.29 4.10
CA ALA A 140 2.86 6.71 5.13
C ALA A 140 2.77 5.80 6.37
N LEU A 141 1.57 5.59 6.91
CA LEU A 141 1.34 4.75 8.09
C LEU A 141 1.76 3.30 7.86
N ILE A 142 1.44 2.74 6.70
CA ILE A 142 1.84 1.39 6.31
C ILE A 142 3.37 1.32 6.30
N HIS A 143 4.06 2.25 5.64
CA HIS A 143 5.51 2.14 5.48
C HIS A 143 6.30 2.44 6.76
N MET A 144 5.78 3.28 7.66
CA MET A 144 6.35 3.54 9.00
C MET A 144 6.50 2.29 9.86
N THR A 145 5.81 1.19 9.54
CA THR A 145 5.97 -0.08 10.26
C THR A 145 7.34 -0.72 10.06
N ALA A 146 8.05 -0.42 8.97
CA ALA A 146 9.35 -1.03 8.69
C ALA A 146 10.41 -0.73 9.77
N PRO A 147 10.69 0.54 10.15
CA PRO A 147 11.63 0.82 11.23
C PRO A 147 11.13 0.30 12.59
N LEU A 148 9.82 0.29 12.83
CA LEU A 148 9.25 -0.23 14.09
C LEU A 148 9.49 -1.73 14.22
N LEU A 149 9.12 -2.51 13.20
CA LEU A 149 9.25 -3.97 13.22
C LEU A 149 10.71 -4.41 13.18
N ARG A 150 11.55 -3.71 12.41
CA ARG A 150 12.99 -3.98 12.38
C ARG A 150 13.61 -3.77 13.77
N ASN A 151 13.26 -2.68 14.45
CA ASN A 151 13.78 -2.39 15.78
C ASN A 151 13.30 -3.43 16.80
N THR A 152 11.99 -3.74 16.85
CA THR A 152 11.45 -4.74 17.78
C THR A 152 12.01 -6.13 17.51
N TRP A 153 12.13 -6.55 16.25
CA TRP A 153 12.70 -7.84 15.88
C TRP A 153 14.15 -7.99 16.33
N MET A 154 14.99 -6.98 16.08
CA MET A 154 16.39 -7.03 16.50
C MET A 154 16.53 -7.03 18.02
N SER A 155 15.71 -6.26 18.75
CA SER A 155 15.71 -6.29 20.22
C SER A 155 15.31 -7.66 20.77
N LEU A 156 14.34 -8.34 20.16
CA LEU A 156 13.84 -9.63 20.62
C LEU A 156 14.77 -10.80 20.27
N VAL A 157 15.37 -10.79 19.07
CA VAL A 157 16.15 -11.93 18.56
C VAL A 157 17.64 -11.83 18.86
N ALA A 158 18.22 -10.64 18.77
CA ALA A 158 19.67 -10.48 18.87
C ALA A 158 20.14 -10.18 20.31
N GLY A 159 19.22 -10.04 21.28
CA GLY A 159 19.53 -9.71 22.69
C GLY A 159 20.32 -8.40 22.87
N THR A 160 20.47 -7.65 21.80
CA THR A 160 21.29 -6.45 21.70
C THR A 160 20.36 -5.33 21.31
N LEU A 161 20.56 -4.16 21.92
CA LEU A 161 20.04 -2.89 21.41
C LEU A 161 21.19 -2.18 20.69
N PRO A 162 21.69 -2.66 19.52
CA PRO A 162 22.84 -2.03 18.90
C PRO A 162 22.33 -0.87 18.04
N PHE A 163 21.90 0.25 18.61
CA PHE A 163 21.49 1.38 17.76
C PHE A 163 22.01 2.75 18.20
N HIS A 164 23.01 3.19 17.43
CA HIS A 164 23.25 4.60 17.08
C HIS A 164 21.98 5.32 16.55
N SER A 165 20.95 4.57 16.09
CA SER A 165 19.63 5.12 15.71
C SER A 165 18.68 5.36 16.89
N LEU A 166 18.88 4.72 18.04
CA LEU A 166 18.21 5.15 19.28
C LEU A 166 18.95 6.34 19.90
N VAL A 167 20.26 6.43 19.68
CA VAL A 167 21.07 7.60 20.04
C VAL A 167 20.63 8.86 19.27
N ASN A 168 20.25 8.74 17.99
CA ASN A 168 19.72 9.83 17.16
C ASN A 168 18.17 9.84 17.01
N GLY A 169 17.47 8.93 17.68
CA GLY A 169 15.99 8.83 17.70
C GLY A 169 15.35 8.14 16.49
N LEU A 170 14.15 7.58 16.71
CA LEU A 170 13.31 6.97 15.66
C LEU A 170 12.69 8.00 14.69
N ALA A 171 12.79 9.29 14.99
CA ALA A 171 12.17 10.36 14.23
C ALA A 171 12.64 10.38 12.77
N TYR A 172 13.95 10.29 12.51
CA TYR A 172 14.47 10.32 11.14
C TYR A 172 14.05 9.12 10.30
N PRO A 173 14.20 7.85 10.76
CA PRO A 173 13.66 6.70 10.03
C PRO A 173 12.15 6.76 9.85
N LEU A 174 11.39 7.19 10.85
CA LEU A 174 9.93 7.29 10.73
C LEU A 174 9.52 8.35 9.71
N ALA A 175 10.14 9.54 9.74
CA ALA A 175 9.82 10.62 8.81
C ALA A 175 10.13 10.25 7.35
N THR A 176 11.31 9.66 7.11
CA THR A 176 11.71 9.21 5.75
C THR A 176 10.81 8.10 5.23
N HIS A 177 10.46 7.10 6.06
CA HIS A 177 9.51 6.06 5.66
C HIS A 177 8.10 6.63 5.44
N ALA A 178 7.66 7.59 6.24
CA ALA A 178 6.39 8.27 6.02
C ALA A 178 6.38 8.97 4.64
N LEU A 179 7.44 9.71 4.30
CA LEU A 179 7.57 10.40 3.01
C LEU A 179 7.58 9.43 1.82
N PHE A 180 8.43 8.39 1.87
CA PHE A 180 8.52 7.41 0.78
C PHE A 180 7.28 6.54 0.67
N GLY A 181 6.65 6.19 1.80
CA GLY A 181 5.37 5.48 1.82
C GLY A 181 4.24 6.29 1.20
N ALA A 182 4.15 7.58 1.53
CA ALA A 182 3.19 8.49 0.92
C ALA A 182 3.44 8.65 -0.58
N ALA A 183 4.70 8.82 -1.00
CA ALA A 183 5.07 8.95 -2.41
C ALA A 183 4.71 7.68 -3.21
N GLY A 184 5.11 6.51 -2.72
CA GLY A 184 4.77 5.23 -3.36
C GLY A 184 3.27 4.99 -3.46
N ALA A 185 2.51 5.23 -2.38
CA ALA A 185 1.06 5.11 -2.41
C ALA A 185 0.38 6.10 -3.37
N THR A 186 0.93 7.32 -3.48
CA THR A 186 0.47 8.31 -4.47
C THR A 186 0.70 7.81 -5.89
N ILE A 187 1.87 7.24 -6.20
CA ILE A 187 2.16 6.65 -7.51
C ILE A 187 1.18 5.51 -7.81
N GLY A 188 0.97 4.59 -6.86
CA GLY A 188 0.00 3.51 -7.00
C GLY A 188 -1.42 4.01 -7.27
N LEU A 189 -1.83 5.09 -6.60
CA LEU A 189 -3.11 5.77 -6.85
C LEU A 189 -3.17 6.36 -8.26
N LEU A 190 -2.14 7.09 -8.69
CA LEU A 190 -2.10 7.72 -10.01
C LEU A 190 -2.18 6.69 -11.13
N VAL A 191 -1.46 5.56 -10.99
CA VAL A 191 -1.53 4.44 -11.94
C VAL A 191 -2.91 3.77 -11.94
N PHE A 192 -3.56 3.67 -10.77
CA PHE A 192 -4.94 3.18 -10.69
C PHE A 192 -5.90 4.11 -11.46
N LEU A 193 -5.77 5.42 -11.28
CA LEU A 193 -6.61 6.43 -11.91
C LEU A 193 -6.35 6.61 -13.40
N SER A 194 -5.14 6.31 -13.89
CA SER A 194 -4.80 6.39 -15.31
C SER A 194 -5.43 5.25 -16.13
N ARG A 195 -6.01 4.23 -15.48
CA ARG A 195 -6.76 3.18 -16.17
C ARG A 195 -8.01 3.78 -16.80
N LYS A 196 -8.15 3.67 -18.12
CA LYS A 196 -9.39 4.04 -18.80
C LYS A 196 -10.56 3.28 -18.16
N PRO A 197 -11.65 3.95 -17.75
CA PRO A 197 -12.85 3.23 -17.35
C PRO A 197 -13.26 2.37 -18.55
N GLY A 198 -13.31 1.06 -18.36
CA GLY A 198 -13.86 0.17 -19.37
C GLY A 198 -15.25 0.69 -19.71
N ARG A 199 -15.47 0.99 -21.00
CA ARG A 199 -16.83 1.19 -21.52
C ARG A 199 -17.52 -0.17 -21.37
N HIS A 200 -18.22 -0.34 -20.27
CA HIS A 200 -19.22 -1.39 -20.10
C HIS A 200 -20.53 -0.91 -20.72
#